data_AF-A0A9X1UEE7-F1
#
_entry.id   AF-A0A9X1UEE7-F1
#
_cell.length_a   1.000
_cell.length_b   1.000
_cell.length_c   1.000
_cell.angle_alpha   90.00
_cell.angle_beta   90.00
_cell.angle_gamma   90.00
#
_symmetry.space_group_name_H-M   'P 1'
#
loop_
_entity.id
_entity.type
_entity.pdbx_description
1 polymer ?
#
loop_
_entity_poly.entity_id
_entity_poly.type
_entity_poly.pdbx_seq_one_letter_code
_entity_poly.pdbx_strand_id
1 'polypeptide(L)'
;MDKLRGLVSIGTGELFANPVVKRFAEDTALAEGAEPRRVLNTSHHDKASISYMDVKAVEADFARLRTSIEKVHEQFRLYRWREPLAPSESRTDVAPLRPIIRPTFSVPLCPEIAAFVGELPVGGTQDVAVERLSGEWFEGKALFYVRGDTLGFAIPGGAVAIVEVEPYPGRDQHLVIAQYRNRVLARRLVTSRGAIGVSLAAQMPDPRTSRPTLTFDESKLRVHRIVGAIFTDMPPPPGSGEATPVDMVPELAHVVVAYRVREDSAVPLALPGQIILGGAELTIGYLDRWENTLVAVTLDDGTSILKRVGARLPGKLAHLRQFETIGGLGSSIVLATEATDIFGVIPTLVTARGVVGVLYDCA
;
A
#
# COMPACT_ATOMS: atom_id res chain seq x y z
N MET A 1 9.24 19.01 -37.69
CA MET A 1 10.39 18.46 -36.95
C MET A 1 11.30 19.55 -36.39
N ASP A 2 11.61 20.60 -37.15
CA ASP A 2 12.61 21.59 -36.74
C ASP A 2 12.17 22.41 -35.51
N LYS A 3 10.86 22.66 -35.35
CA LYS A 3 10.28 23.21 -34.11
C LYS A 3 10.54 22.31 -32.88
N LEU A 4 10.40 20.99 -33.01
CA LEU A 4 10.64 20.06 -31.91
C LEU A 4 12.13 20.02 -31.54
N ARG A 5 13.02 19.96 -32.54
CA ARG A 5 14.47 20.04 -32.32
C ARG A 5 14.86 21.34 -31.62
N GLY A 6 14.28 22.47 -32.03
CA GLY A 6 14.47 23.76 -31.37
C GLY A 6 14.04 23.75 -29.91
N LEU A 7 12.88 23.16 -29.59
CA LEU A 7 12.40 23.04 -28.21
C LEU A 7 13.30 22.13 -27.35
N VAL A 8 13.81 21.03 -27.93
CA VAL A 8 14.76 20.13 -27.27
C VAL A 8 16.13 20.81 -27.07
N SER A 9 16.63 21.56 -28.05
CA SER A 9 17.94 22.21 -27.97
C SER A 9 17.96 23.38 -26.99
N ILE A 10 16.84 24.11 -26.87
CA ILE A 10 16.67 25.17 -25.88
C ILE A 10 16.55 24.57 -24.46
N GLY A 11 16.05 23.33 -24.34
CA GLY A 11 15.91 22.64 -23.05
C GLY A 11 14.88 23.25 -22.11
N THR A 12 14.03 24.16 -22.60
CA THR A 12 12.98 24.81 -21.80
C THR A 12 11.79 23.88 -21.62
N GLY A 13 11.68 23.29 -20.43
CA GLY A 13 10.54 22.47 -20.00
C GLY A 13 10.88 20.98 -19.91
N GLU A 14 10.43 20.34 -18.82
CA GLU A 14 10.69 18.94 -18.46
C GLU A 14 10.44 17.97 -19.62
N LEU A 15 9.35 18.17 -20.35
CA LEU A 15 8.98 17.33 -21.48
C LEU A 15 10.04 17.30 -22.58
N PHE A 16 10.65 18.44 -22.88
CA PHE A 16 11.65 18.57 -23.94
C PHE A 16 13.06 18.16 -23.48
N ALA A 17 13.27 18.05 -22.17
CA ALA A 17 14.47 17.44 -21.58
C ALA A 17 14.39 15.90 -21.49
N ASN A 18 13.22 15.29 -21.67
CA ASN A 18 13.02 13.85 -21.56
C ASN A 18 13.88 13.07 -22.59
N PRO A 19 14.67 12.06 -22.18
CA PRO A 19 15.50 11.26 -23.09
C PRO A 19 14.74 10.62 -24.24
N VAL A 20 13.48 10.23 -24.06
CA VAL A 20 12.60 9.66 -25.10
C VAL A 20 12.31 10.72 -26.17
N VAL A 21 11.93 11.93 -25.75
CA VAL A 21 11.62 13.05 -26.65
C VAL A 21 12.88 13.52 -27.37
N LYS A 22 14.00 13.61 -26.64
CA LYS A 22 15.31 13.97 -27.19
C LYS A 22 15.79 12.95 -28.24
N ARG A 23 15.78 11.66 -27.91
CA ARG A 23 16.18 10.59 -28.85
C ARG A 23 15.32 10.59 -30.11
N PHE A 24 14.01 10.82 -29.99
CA PHE A 24 13.14 10.92 -31.16
C PHE A 24 13.45 12.15 -32.01
N ALA A 25 13.67 13.31 -31.38
CA ALA A 25 14.03 14.54 -32.09
C ALA A 25 15.40 14.43 -32.81
N GLU A 26 16.31 13.63 -32.26
CA GLU A 26 17.66 13.38 -32.77
C GLU A 26 17.75 12.17 -33.72
N ASP A 27 16.65 11.44 -34.00
CA ASP A 27 16.68 10.27 -34.88
C ASP A 27 17.16 10.64 -36.29
N THR A 28 18.14 9.89 -36.79
CA THR A 28 18.80 10.13 -38.08
C THR A 28 17.84 9.99 -39.25
N ALA A 29 16.80 9.15 -39.14
CA ALA A 29 15.77 9.01 -40.15
C ALA A 29 14.92 10.28 -40.33
N LEU A 30 14.95 11.19 -39.36
CA LEU A 30 14.26 12.49 -39.40
C LEU A 30 15.21 13.66 -39.72
N ALA A 31 16.49 13.39 -39.98
CA ALA A 31 17.47 14.41 -40.34
C ALA A 31 17.11 15.06 -41.69
N GLU A 32 17.63 16.27 -41.92
CA GLU A 32 17.52 16.90 -43.23
C GLU A 32 18.25 16.05 -44.29
N GLY A 33 17.63 15.87 -45.45
CA GLY A 33 18.14 15.00 -46.51
C GLY A 33 17.96 13.49 -46.27
N ALA A 34 17.43 13.05 -45.13
CA ALA A 34 17.18 11.63 -44.89
C ALA A 34 16.02 11.10 -45.76
N GLU A 35 16.23 9.94 -46.39
CA GLU A 35 15.22 9.29 -47.23
C GLU A 35 13.88 9.04 -46.52
N PRO A 36 13.84 8.55 -45.26
CA PRO A 36 12.58 8.38 -44.54
C PRO A 36 11.82 9.71 -44.36
N ARG A 37 12.53 10.82 -44.08
CA ARG A 37 11.92 12.16 -43.99
C ARG A 37 11.40 12.63 -45.34
N ARG A 38 12.12 12.38 -46.44
CA ARG A 38 11.65 12.69 -47.81
C ARG A 38 10.34 11.96 -48.08
N VAL A 39 10.31 10.65 -47.90
CA VAL A 39 9.10 9.83 -48.13
C VAL A 39 7.94 10.30 -47.26
N LEU A 40 8.14 10.59 -45.97
CA LEU A 40 7.10 11.14 -45.09
C LEU A 40 6.57 12.50 -45.58
N ASN A 41 7.46 13.44 -45.91
CA ASN A 41 7.07 14.76 -46.39
C ASN A 41 6.33 14.67 -47.74
N THR A 42 6.87 13.91 -48.69
CA THR A 42 6.25 13.68 -49.99
C THR A 42 4.88 13.00 -49.80
N SER A 43 4.73 12.06 -48.87
CA SER A 43 3.45 11.41 -48.63
C SER A 43 2.36 12.35 -48.11
N HIS A 44 2.75 13.48 -47.53
CA HIS A 44 1.82 14.51 -47.08
C HIS A 44 1.41 15.46 -48.22
N HIS A 45 2.29 15.70 -49.20
CA HIS A 45 2.10 16.70 -50.26
C HIS A 45 1.74 16.11 -51.63
N ASP A 46 2.33 14.98 -52.01
CA ASP A 46 2.14 14.29 -53.28
C ASP A 46 2.36 12.78 -53.11
N LYS A 47 1.30 12.06 -52.76
CA LYS A 47 1.34 10.60 -52.56
C LYS A 47 1.59 9.84 -53.85
N ALA A 48 1.18 10.40 -54.99
CA ALA A 48 1.21 9.69 -56.27
C ALA A 48 2.64 9.54 -56.80
N SER A 49 3.57 10.40 -56.36
CA SER A 49 4.97 10.35 -56.74
C SER A 49 5.81 9.33 -55.95
N ILE A 50 5.21 8.58 -55.02
CA ILE A 50 5.92 7.60 -54.18
C ILE A 50 5.69 6.19 -54.73
N SER A 51 6.76 5.49 -55.07
CA SER A 51 6.67 4.08 -55.47
C SER A 51 6.66 3.14 -54.26
N TYR A 52 6.22 1.90 -54.49
CA TYR A 52 6.34 0.85 -53.48
C TYR A 52 7.81 0.62 -53.04
N MET A 53 8.77 0.71 -53.97
CA MET A 53 10.18 0.49 -53.67
C MET A 53 10.77 1.61 -52.79
N ASP A 54 10.30 2.85 -52.96
CA ASP A 54 10.67 3.98 -52.08
C ASP A 54 10.28 3.68 -50.63
N VAL A 55 9.08 3.15 -50.40
CA VAL A 55 8.60 2.81 -49.05
C VAL A 55 9.33 1.60 -48.50
N LYS A 56 9.55 0.56 -49.32
CA LYS A 56 10.26 -0.66 -48.91
C LYS A 56 11.70 -0.38 -48.49
N ALA A 57 12.38 0.54 -49.16
CA ALA A 57 13.75 0.93 -48.83
C ALA A 57 13.90 1.54 -47.42
N VAL A 58 12.83 2.11 -46.86
CA VAL A 58 12.82 2.78 -45.54
C VAL A 58 11.94 2.08 -44.50
N GLU A 59 11.50 0.84 -44.78
CA GLU A 59 10.54 0.10 -43.95
C GLU A 59 10.99 -0.04 -42.49
N ALA A 60 12.26 -0.43 -42.28
CA ALA A 60 12.82 -0.61 -40.94
C ALA A 60 12.87 0.71 -40.15
N ASP A 61 13.19 1.82 -40.83
CA ASP A 61 13.18 3.14 -40.21
C ASP A 61 11.77 3.56 -39.81
N PHE A 62 10.76 3.31 -40.66
CA PHE A 62 9.36 3.57 -40.32
C PHE A 62 8.84 2.72 -39.16
N ALA A 63 9.19 1.44 -39.09
CA ALA A 63 8.83 0.59 -37.97
C ALA A 63 9.43 1.10 -36.64
N ARG A 64 10.70 1.52 -36.67
CA ARG A 64 11.38 2.14 -35.52
C ARG A 64 10.73 3.47 -35.14
N LEU A 65 10.54 4.37 -36.11
CA LEU A 65 9.96 5.70 -35.90
C LEU A 65 8.54 5.61 -35.33
N ARG A 66 7.71 4.69 -35.81
CA ARG A 66 6.37 4.43 -35.27
C ARG A 66 6.42 4.08 -33.78
N THR A 67 7.30 3.15 -33.42
CA THR A 67 7.46 2.73 -32.03
C THR A 67 7.97 3.89 -31.16
N SER A 68 8.90 4.69 -31.69
CA SER A 68 9.48 5.83 -30.96
C SER A 68 8.47 6.97 -30.78
N ILE A 69 7.64 7.30 -31.78
CA ILE A 69 6.63 8.36 -31.65
C ILE A 69 5.50 7.97 -30.68
N GLU A 70 5.13 6.69 -30.60
CA GLU A 70 4.17 6.21 -29.60
C GLU A 70 4.66 6.45 -28.18
N LYS A 71 5.95 6.16 -27.92
CA LYS A 71 6.60 6.46 -26.64
C LYS A 71 6.64 7.98 -26.36
N VAL A 72 6.88 8.81 -27.38
CA VAL A 72 6.80 10.27 -27.24
C VAL A 72 5.39 10.71 -26.87
N HIS A 73 4.35 10.21 -27.56
CA HIS A 73 2.96 10.52 -27.24
C HIS A 73 2.56 10.10 -25.82
N GLU A 74 3.06 8.96 -25.34
CA GLU A 74 2.89 8.55 -23.95
C GLU A 74 3.49 9.58 -22.98
N GLN A 75 4.72 10.07 -23.23
CA GLN A 75 5.33 11.10 -22.40
C GLN A 75 4.56 12.43 -22.43
N PHE A 76 4.00 12.81 -23.58
CA PHE A 76 3.13 14.00 -23.67
C PHE A 76 1.84 13.85 -22.85
N ARG A 77 1.22 12.66 -22.86
CA ARG A 77 0.03 12.36 -22.04
C ARG A 77 0.37 12.41 -20.55
N LEU A 78 1.47 11.78 -20.15
CA LEU A 78 1.97 11.81 -18.77
C LEU A 78 2.25 13.24 -18.33
N TYR A 79 2.95 14.04 -19.15
CA TYR A 79 3.26 15.44 -18.84
C TYR A 79 1.99 16.29 -18.66
N ARG A 80 0.97 16.10 -19.51
CA ARG A 80 -0.31 16.83 -19.41
C ARG A 80 -1.15 16.47 -18.20
N TRP A 81 -0.94 15.31 -17.59
CA TRP A 81 -1.67 14.83 -16.42
C TRP A 81 -0.96 15.10 -15.09
N ARG A 82 0.19 15.79 -15.11
CA ARG A 82 0.98 16.14 -13.91
C ARG A 82 0.77 17.61 -13.55
N GLU A 83 0.95 17.94 -12.26
CA GLU A 83 1.27 19.32 -11.88
C GLU A 83 2.64 19.71 -12.47
N PRO A 84 2.82 20.93 -13.01
CA PRO A 84 4.10 21.38 -13.52
C PRO A 84 5.19 21.26 -12.45
N LEU A 85 6.30 20.59 -12.76
CA LEU A 85 7.45 20.57 -11.87
C LEU A 85 7.96 22.00 -11.70
N ALA A 86 7.87 22.51 -10.47
CA ALA A 86 8.62 23.71 -10.08
C ALA A 86 10.13 23.47 -10.36
N PRO A 87 10.95 24.49 -10.60
CA PRO A 87 12.40 24.33 -10.65
C PRO A 87 12.94 23.66 -9.38
N SER A 88 14.07 22.95 -9.52
CA SER A 88 14.77 22.28 -8.43
C SER A 88 15.20 23.30 -7.37
N GLU A 89 14.44 23.37 -6.28
CA GLU A 89 14.96 23.89 -5.01
C GLU A 89 15.71 22.75 -4.34
N SER A 90 16.90 23.06 -3.83
CA SER A 90 17.84 22.12 -3.22
C SER A 90 17.20 21.16 -2.22
N ARG A 91 17.77 19.95 -2.16
CA ARG A 91 17.31 18.73 -1.47
C ARG A 91 17.17 18.82 0.07
N THR A 92 17.12 20.00 0.66
CA THR A 92 17.64 20.26 2.03
C THR A 92 16.63 20.52 3.14
N ASP A 93 15.35 20.80 2.88
CA ASP A 93 14.49 21.37 3.95
C ASP A 93 13.56 20.37 4.65
N VAL A 94 13.69 19.07 4.42
CA VAL A 94 12.86 18.08 5.12
C VAL A 94 13.60 17.54 6.34
N ALA A 95 13.10 17.89 7.53
CA ALA A 95 13.64 17.42 8.80
C ALA A 95 13.58 15.88 8.91
N PRO A 96 14.61 15.24 9.48
CA PRO A 96 14.60 13.79 9.69
C PRO A 96 13.43 13.36 10.57
N LEU A 97 12.93 12.14 10.34
CA LEU A 97 11.89 11.57 11.19
C LEU A 97 12.44 11.30 12.60
N ARG A 98 11.60 11.55 13.60
CA ARG A 98 11.93 11.22 14.98
C ARG A 98 11.52 9.78 15.26
N PRO A 99 12.46 8.91 15.68
CA PRO A 99 12.10 7.57 16.13
C PRO A 99 11.26 7.64 17.40
N ILE A 100 10.37 6.67 17.57
CA ILE A 100 9.62 6.52 18.81
C ILE A 100 10.48 5.91 19.92
N ILE A 101 10.01 6.07 21.14
CA ILE A 101 10.55 5.35 22.28
C ILE A 101 10.18 3.87 22.12
N ARG A 102 11.18 3.00 22.22
CA ARG A 102 11.05 1.55 22.13
C ARG A 102 10.04 1.04 23.19
N PRO A 103 8.98 0.31 22.79
CA PRO A 103 8.11 -0.38 23.73
C PRO A 103 8.88 -1.44 24.53
N THR A 104 8.48 -1.69 25.78
CA THR A 104 9.20 -2.62 26.68
C THR A 104 8.65 -4.04 26.68
N PHE A 105 7.66 -4.35 25.85
CA PHE A 105 7.03 -5.67 25.86
C PHE A 105 7.95 -6.76 25.27
N SER A 106 7.77 -7.97 25.75
CA SER A 106 8.28 -9.20 25.14
C SER A 106 7.20 -10.25 25.29
N VAL A 107 6.64 -10.72 24.19
CA VAL A 107 5.44 -11.55 24.17
C VAL A 107 5.65 -12.82 23.36
N PRO A 108 4.96 -13.92 23.67
CA PRO A 108 5.02 -15.13 22.84
C PRO A 108 4.44 -14.85 21.46
N LEU A 109 5.10 -15.40 20.42
CA LEU A 109 4.60 -15.46 19.06
C LEU A 109 3.95 -16.82 18.84
N CYS A 110 2.63 -16.83 18.80
CA CYS A 110 1.84 -18.00 18.47
C CYS A 110 1.98 -18.31 16.97
N PRO A 111 2.29 -19.58 16.61
CA PRO A 111 2.64 -19.92 15.23
C PRO A 111 1.45 -19.86 14.26
N GLU A 112 0.19 -19.86 14.74
CA GLU A 112 -0.97 -20.04 13.88
C GLU A 112 -2.16 -19.14 14.28
N ILE A 113 -2.54 -18.23 13.37
CA ILE A 113 -3.90 -17.65 13.31
C ILE A 113 -4.47 -17.81 11.90
N ALA A 114 -5.57 -18.55 11.80
CA ALA A 114 -6.34 -18.74 10.57
C ALA A 114 -7.44 -17.68 10.48
N ALA A 115 -8.19 -17.62 9.39
CA ALA A 115 -9.49 -16.92 9.37
C ALA A 115 -10.45 -17.53 8.36
N PHE A 116 -10.00 -18.50 7.59
CA PHE A 116 -10.88 -19.44 6.95
C PHE A 116 -11.26 -20.53 7.96
N VAL A 117 -12.55 -20.85 7.99
CA VAL A 117 -13.04 -22.08 8.60
C VAL A 117 -13.30 -23.02 7.43
N GLY A 118 -12.35 -23.92 7.20
CA GLY A 118 -12.38 -24.90 6.13
C GLY A 118 -11.20 -25.86 6.24
N GLU A 119 -11.49 -27.07 6.69
CA GLU A 119 -10.60 -28.23 6.93
C GLU A 119 -9.48 -28.06 7.98
N LEU A 120 -9.63 -28.80 9.08
CA LEU A 120 -8.69 -28.92 10.19
C LEU A 120 -7.43 -29.68 9.75
N PRO A 121 -6.22 -29.12 9.89
CA PRO A 121 -5.01 -29.93 9.94
C PRO A 121 -4.89 -30.53 11.34
N VAL A 122 -5.04 -31.86 11.43
CA VAL A 122 -4.69 -32.61 12.63
C VAL A 122 -3.16 -32.64 12.75
N GLY A 123 -2.64 -32.08 13.84
CA GLY A 123 -1.29 -32.38 14.33
C GLY A 123 -0.30 -31.23 14.24
N GLY A 124 -0.11 -30.52 15.36
CA GLY A 124 1.06 -29.70 15.64
C GLY A 124 1.67 -30.13 16.97
N THR A 125 2.74 -30.91 16.90
CA THR A 125 3.53 -31.42 18.03
C THR A 125 4.09 -30.31 18.90
N GLN A 126 3.88 -30.43 20.21
CA GLN A 126 4.51 -29.64 21.27
C GLN A 126 6.00 -30.00 21.36
N ASP A 127 6.86 -29.20 20.74
CA ASP A 127 8.26 -28.98 21.14
C ASP A 127 8.88 -27.93 20.21
N VAL A 128 8.58 -26.66 20.46
CA VAL A 128 9.23 -25.55 19.74
C VAL A 128 9.55 -24.47 20.78
N ALA A 129 10.80 -24.01 20.78
CA ALA A 129 11.18 -22.81 21.52
C ALA A 129 10.16 -21.72 21.21
N VAL A 130 9.47 -21.20 22.24
CA VAL A 130 8.45 -20.18 22.06
C VAL A 130 9.13 -18.96 21.48
N GLU A 131 9.03 -18.79 20.17
CA GLU A 131 9.50 -17.60 19.46
C GLU A 131 8.85 -16.39 20.13
N ARG A 132 9.61 -15.33 20.36
CA ARG A 132 9.14 -14.14 21.07
C ARG A 132 9.23 -12.93 20.17
N LEU A 133 8.17 -12.13 20.16
CA LEU A 133 8.22 -10.79 19.60
C LEU A 133 8.56 -9.81 20.72
N SER A 134 9.64 -9.04 20.54
CA SER A 134 10.05 -7.98 21.46
C SER A 134 9.77 -6.60 20.87
N GLY A 135 9.64 -5.61 21.76
CA GLY A 135 9.55 -4.21 21.36
C GLY A 135 10.79 -3.68 20.61
N GLU A 136 11.90 -4.44 20.55
CA GLU A 136 13.09 -4.11 19.77
C GLU A 136 12.78 -3.99 18.27
N TRP A 137 11.75 -4.69 17.77
CA TRP A 137 11.31 -4.54 16.38
C TRP A 137 10.90 -3.09 16.04
N PHE A 138 10.50 -2.29 17.03
CA PHE A 138 10.14 -0.87 16.85
C PHE A 138 11.35 0.07 16.84
N GLU A 139 12.57 -0.43 17.00
CA GLU A 139 13.78 0.37 16.86
C GLU A 139 13.90 0.95 15.45
N GLY A 140 14.26 2.24 15.36
CA GLY A 140 14.34 2.95 14.07
C GLY A 140 12.99 3.17 13.38
N LYS A 141 11.88 3.09 14.12
CA LYS A 141 10.52 3.33 13.58
C LYS A 141 9.95 4.66 14.08
N ALA A 142 9.15 5.30 13.23
CA ALA A 142 8.35 6.48 13.52
C ALA A 142 6.86 6.14 13.36
N LEU A 143 5.99 6.95 13.95
CA LEU A 143 4.54 6.74 13.93
C LEU A 143 3.82 7.91 13.28
N PHE A 144 2.79 7.59 12.49
CA PHE A 144 1.98 8.57 11.79
C PHE A 144 0.49 8.23 11.88
N TYR A 145 -0.29 9.10 12.51
CA TYR A 145 -1.74 9.00 12.49
C TYR A 145 -2.28 9.28 11.09
N VAL A 146 -3.08 8.39 10.53
CA VAL A 146 -3.66 8.46 9.18
C VAL A 146 -5.09 9.00 9.25
N ARG A 147 -5.39 10.10 8.55
CA ARG A 147 -6.67 10.83 8.67
C ARG A 147 -7.78 10.39 7.71
N GLY A 148 -7.51 9.44 6.83
CA GLY A 148 -8.50 8.96 5.87
C GLY A 148 -8.02 7.71 5.15
N ASP A 149 -8.85 7.18 4.26
CA ASP A 149 -8.63 5.85 3.70
C ASP A 149 -7.68 5.85 2.49
N THR A 150 -6.63 6.68 2.48
CA THR A 150 -5.72 6.81 1.34
C THR A 150 -4.80 5.60 1.16
N LEU A 151 -4.72 4.73 2.17
CA LEU A 151 -3.98 3.47 2.18
C LEU A 151 -4.90 2.24 2.02
N GLY A 152 -6.19 2.46 1.79
CA GLY A 152 -7.19 1.42 1.54
C GLY A 152 -7.36 0.49 2.73
N PHE A 153 -7.51 -0.80 2.43
CA PHE A 153 -7.76 -1.82 3.46
C PHE A 153 -6.54 -2.18 4.30
N ALA A 154 -5.33 -1.78 3.88
CA ALA A 154 -4.12 -2.07 4.65
C ALA A 154 -4.11 -1.24 5.94
N ILE A 155 -4.34 0.07 5.83
CA ILE A 155 -4.39 1.00 6.96
C ILE A 155 -5.64 1.87 6.84
N PRO A 156 -6.70 1.59 7.63
CA PRO A 156 -7.91 2.39 7.61
C PRO A 156 -7.65 3.81 8.16
N GLY A 157 -8.50 4.76 7.77
CA GLY A 157 -8.52 6.07 8.42
C GLY A 157 -8.75 5.94 9.93
N GLY A 158 -8.00 6.69 10.72
CA GLY A 158 -8.00 6.62 12.19
C GLY A 158 -6.92 5.71 12.78
N ALA A 159 -6.28 4.86 11.98
CA ALA A 159 -5.15 4.05 12.43
C ALA A 159 -3.82 4.83 12.41
N VAL A 160 -2.81 4.26 13.05
CA VAL A 160 -1.44 4.78 13.06
C VAL A 160 -0.55 3.89 12.22
N ALA A 161 0.09 4.44 11.20
CA ALA A 161 1.09 3.76 10.40
C ALA A 161 2.43 3.70 11.14
N ILE A 162 3.09 2.54 11.09
CA ILE A 162 4.46 2.32 11.57
C ILE A 162 5.40 2.46 10.38
N VAL A 163 6.40 3.32 10.51
CA VAL A 163 7.20 3.80 9.38
C VAL A 163 8.69 3.66 9.69
N GLU A 164 9.49 3.23 8.72
CA GLU A 164 10.95 3.26 8.84
C GLU A 164 11.48 4.71 8.86
N VAL A 165 12.31 5.05 9.84
CA VAL A 165 12.93 6.37 9.93
C VAL A 165 13.91 6.62 8.77
N GLU A 166 14.58 5.58 8.32
CA GLU A 166 15.51 5.66 7.20
C GLU A 166 14.76 5.96 5.88
N PRO A 167 15.29 6.88 5.04
CA PRO A 167 14.72 7.15 3.73
C PRO A 167 14.67 5.87 2.87
N TYR A 168 13.51 5.63 2.29
CA TYR A 168 13.24 4.46 1.47
C TYR A 168 13.47 4.79 -0.01
N PRO A 169 14.33 4.04 -0.75
CA PRO A 169 14.60 4.30 -2.17
C PRO A 169 13.39 4.05 -3.08
N GLY A 170 12.29 3.52 -2.55
CA GLY A 170 11.03 3.41 -3.25
C GLY A 170 10.95 2.21 -4.19
N ARG A 171 10.28 1.15 -3.74
CA ARG A 171 9.86 0.02 -4.58
C ARG A 171 8.43 0.20 -5.04
N ASP A 172 8.18 -0.20 -6.28
CA ASP A 172 6.84 -0.15 -6.86
C ASP A 172 5.81 -0.84 -5.95
N GLN A 173 4.63 -0.25 -5.88
CA GLN A 173 3.49 -0.67 -5.07
C GLN A 173 3.68 -0.67 -3.55
N HIS A 174 4.77 -0.16 -2.99
CA HIS A 174 4.92 -0.12 -1.53
C HIS A 174 4.03 0.97 -0.89
N LEU A 175 3.53 0.71 0.32
CA LEU A 175 2.87 1.71 1.13
C LEU A 175 3.92 2.63 1.76
N VAL A 176 3.70 3.94 1.66
CA VAL A 176 4.69 4.94 2.09
C VAL A 176 4.07 6.13 2.78
N ILE A 177 4.84 6.71 3.71
CA ILE A 177 4.67 8.10 4.11
C ILE A 177 5.64 8.94 3.28
N ALA A 178 5.11 9.95 2.59
CA ALA A 178 5.88 10.84 1.77
C ALA A 178 5.79 12.28 2.29
N GLN A 179 6.93 12.89 2.54
CA GLN A 179 7.05 14.28 2.94
C GLN A 179 7.37 15.14 1.72
N TYR A 180 6.51 16.11 1.44
CA TYR A 180 6.67 17.06 0.35
C TYR A 180 6.33 18.46 0.85
N ARG A 181 7.33 19.34 0.93
CA ARG A 181 7.20 20.67 1.55
C ARG A 181 6.60 20.52 2.96
N ASN A 182 5.52 21.24 3.26
CA ASN A 182 4.79 21.19 4.54
C ASN A 182 3.67 20.14 4.57
N ARG A 183 3.62 19.20 3.61
CA ARG A 183 2.58 18.18 3.51
C ARG A 183 3.14 16.80 3.76
N VAL A 184 2.39 16.02 4.54
CA VAL A 184 2.64 14.59 4.73
C VAL A 184 1.53 13.82 4.04
N LEU A 185 1.93 12.97 3.09
CA LEU A 185 1.06 12.12 2.28
C LEU A 185 1.20 10.67 2.73
N ALA A 186 0.10 9.92 2.73
CA ALA A 186 0.06 8.51 3.12
C ALA A 186 -0.56 7.70 1.98
N ARG A 187 0.27 7.13 1.12
CA ARG A 187 -0.17 6.64 -0.20
C ARG A 187 0.61 5.42 -0.65
N ARG A 188 0.16 4.80 -1.74
CA ARG A 188 0.93 3.77 -2.44
C ARG A 188 1.88 4.40 -3.45
N LEU A 189 3.15 4.02 -3.35
CA LEU A 189 4.17 4.37 -4.31
C LEU A 189 3.95 3.62 -5.61
N VAL A 190 4.01 4.33 -6.74
CA VAL A 190 3.95 3.76 -8.08
C VAL A 190 5.19 4.24 -8.83
N THR A 191 6.08 3.31 -9.16
CA THR A 191 7.29 3.56 -9.93
C THR A 191 7.26 2.73 -11.20
N SER A 192 7.54 3.36 -12.33
CA SER A 192 7.61 2.66 -13.63
C SER A 192 9.01 2.79 -14.21
N ARG A 193 9.51 1.72 -14.84
CA ARG A 193 10.82 1.75 -15.50
C ARG A 193 10.83 2.82 -16.59
N GLY A 194 11.71 3.81 -16.46
CA GLY A 194 11.83 4.93 -17.40
C GLY A 194 10.89 6.11 -17.10
N ALA A 195 10.15 6.08 -15.99
CA ALA A 195 9.43 7.25 -15.51
C ALA A 195 10.42 8.32 -15.03
N ILE A 196 10.15 9.58 -15.36
CA ILE A 196 10.96 10.75 -14.94
C ILE A 196 10.76 11.09 -13.44
N GLY A 197 9.89 10.35 -12.74
CA GLY A 197 9.56 10.64 -11.36
C GLY A 197 8.72 9.55 -10.72
N VAL A 198 8.24 9.85 -9.53
CA VAL A 198 7.58 8.90 -8.63
C VAL A 198 6.12 9.32 -8.46
N SER A 199 5.19 8.38 -8.57
CA SER A 199 3.77 8.64 -8.39
C SER A 199 3.27 8.12 -7.05
N LEU A 200 2.34 8.84 -6.43
CA LEU A 200 1.68 8.49 -5.18
C LEU A 200 0.17 8.37 -5.42
N ALA A 201 -0.31 7.14 -5.44
CA ALA A 201 -1.71 6.80 -5.63
C ALA A 201 -2.42 6.64 -4.28
N ALA A 202 -3.56 7.29 -4.12
CA ALA A 202 -4.47 6.99 -3.02
C ALA A 202 -5.30 5.74 -3.37
N GLN A 203 -5.44 4.82 -2.42
CA GLN A 203 -6.25 3.62 -2.58
C GLN A 203 -7.49 3.76 -1.72
N MET A 204 -8.60 4.26 -2.27
CA MET A 204 -9.82 4.44 -1.49
C MET A 204 -10.80 3.27 -1.68
N PRO A 205 -11.46 2.79 -0.60
CA PRO A 205 -12.49 1.76 -0.72
C PRO A 205 -13.69 2.22 -1.57
N ASP A 206 -14.12 3.48 -1.46
CA ASP A 206 -15.15 4.06 -2.33
C ASP A 206 -14.52 4.80 -3.52
N PRO A 207 -14.64 4.26 -4.76
CA PRO A 207 -14.06 4.87 -5.94
C PRO A 207 -14.64 6.26 -6.28
N ARG A 208 -15.83 6.60 -5.78
CA ARG A 208 -16.46 7.91 -6.04
C ARG A 208 -15.79 9.05 -5.30
N THR A 209 -15.06 8.75 -4.23
CA THR A 209 -14.38 9.72 -3.38
C THR A 209 -12.87 9.71 -3.58
N SER A 210 -12.39 8.98 -4.59
CA SER A 210 -10.97 8.74 -4.82
C SER A 210 -10.18 10.02 -5.00
N ARG A 211 -9.04 10.13 -4.30
CA ARG A 211 -8.11 11.24 -4.45
C ARG A 211 -7.24 11.03 -5.69
N PRO A 212 -6.87 12.12 -6.40
CA PRO A 212 -6.05 12.01 -7.60
C PRO A 212 -4.67 11.45 -7.27
N THR A 213 -4.13 10.62 -8.16
CA THR A 213 -2.71 10.22 -8.16
C THR A 213 -1.85 11.46 -8.39
N LEU A 214 -0.85 11.65 -7.55
CA LEU A 214 0.09 12.77 -7.64
C LEU A 214 1.43 12.27 -8.13
N THR A 215 2.10 13.00 -9.01
CA THR A 215 3.45 12.65 -9.48
C THR A 215 4.44 13.72 -9.05
N PHE A 216 5.58 13.28 -8.53
CA PHE A 216 6.64 14.12 -7.99
C PHE A 216 7.96 13.80 -8.69
N ASP A 217 8.83 14.80 -8.72
CA ASP A 217 10.26 14.59 -8.90
C ASP A 217 10.80 13.85 -7.67
N GLU A 218 11.50 12.74 -7.89
CA GLU A 218 12.07 11.90 -6.83
C GLU A 218 13.00 12.70 -5.91
N SER A 219 13.72 13.69 -6.45
CA SER A 219 14.65 14.52 -5.68
C SER A 219 13.95 15.40 -4.63
N LYS A 220 12.66 15.68 -4.81
CA LYS A 220 11.85 16.58 -3.97
C LYS A 220 10.98 15.85 -2.95
N LEU A 221 10.96 14.53 -3.02
CA LEU A 221 10.14 13.69 -2.16
C LEU A 221 11.05 12.96 -1.18
N ARG A 222 10.72 13.04 0.11
CA ARG A 222 11.28 12.11 1.09
C ARG A 222 10.27 11.03 1.36
N VAL A 223 10.60 9.81 0.96
CA VAL A 223 9.73 8.65 1.06
C VAL A 223 10.24 7.78 2.19
N HIS A 224 9.32 7.33 3.03
CA HIS A 224 9.58 6.41 4.12
C HIS A 224 8.62 5.22 4.01
N ARG A 225 9.14 4.01 4.21
CA ARG A 225 8.35 2.80 4.03
C ARG A 225 7.43 2.58 5.22
N ILE A 226 6.17 2.25 4.94
CA ILE A 226 5.25 1.76 5.96
C ILE A 226 5.47 0.26 6.13
N VAL A 227 5.70 -0.17 7.38
CA VAL A 227 6.02 -1.56 7.76
C VAL A 227 5.01 -2.17 8.73
N GLY A 228 3.96 -1.43 9.08
CA GLY A 228 2.87 -1.95 9.89
C GLY A 228 1.83 -0.87 10.20
N ALA A 229 0.82 -1.26 10.97
CA ALA A 229 -0.26 -0.40 11.42
C ALA A 229 -0.67 -0.75 12.86
N ILE A 230 -1.04 0.26 13.63
CA ILE A 230 -1.66 0.14 14.95
C ILE A 230 -3.08 0.69 14.86
N PHE A 231 -4.05 -0.10 15.30
CA PHE A 231 -5.43 0.34 15.45
C PHE A 231 -5.55 1.05 16.78
N THR A 232 -6.12 2.25 16.76
CA THR A 232 -6.17 3.12 17.91
C THR A 232 -7.50 3.86 17.97
N ASP A 233 -7.94 4.13 19.19
CA ASP A 233 -9.09 4.98 19.48
C ASP A 233 -8.66 6.40 19.85
N MET A 234 -7.38 6.74 19.65
CA MET A 234 -6.87 8.07 19.96
C MET A 234 -7.61 9.15 19.16
N PRO A 235 -7.91 10.31 19.76
CA PRO A 235 -8.48 11.42 19.02
C PRO A 235 -7.48 11.86 17.93
N PRO A 236 -7.96 12.29 16.75
CA PRO A 236 -7.09 12.75 15.69
C PRO A 236 -6.24 13.92 16.18
N PRO A 237 -4.90 13.89 16.01
CA PRO A 237 -4.04 14.99 16.42
C PRO A 237 -4.40 16.29 15.67
N PRO A 238 -3.84 17.46 16.02
CA PRO A 238 -3.94 18.65 15.17
C PRO A 238 -3.08 18.47 13.90
N GLY A 239 -3.54 18.98 12.75
CA GLY A 239 -2.74 18.98 11.52
C GLY A 239 -3.57 18.96 10.24
N SER A 240 -2.96 19.47 9.16
CA SER A 240 -3.53 19.44 7.81
C SER A 240 -2.71 18.51 6.92
N GLY A 241 -3.27 17.38 6.50
CA GLY A 241 -2.55 16.39 5.72
C GLY A 241 -3.28 15.05 5.67
N GLU A 242 -2.69 14.08 4.97
CA GLU A 242 -3.20 12.70 4.98
C GLU A 242 -2.69 11.93 6.20
N ALA A 243 -1.52 12.31 6.69
CA ALA A 243 -0.95 11.78 7.92
C ALA A 243 -0.38 12.89 8.81
N THR A 244 -0.20 12.60 10.09
CA THR A 244 0.39 13.50 11.07
C THR A 244 1.32 12.70 11.98
N PRO A 245 2.57 13.15 12.21
CA PRO A 245 3.48 12.44 13.09
C PRO A 245 2.93 12.41 14.52
N VAL A 246 3.09 11.27 15.20
CA VAL A 246 2.74 11.10 16.61
C VAL A 246 3.90 10.45 17.35
N ASP A 247 4.13 10.86 18.59
CA ASP A 247 5.29 10.38 19.37
C ASP A 247 5.00 9.06 20.09
N MET A 248 3.73 8.76 20.36
CA MET A 248 3.31 7.60 21.13
C MET A 248 1.91 7.13 20.74
N VAL A 249 1.67 5.83 20.93
CA VAL A 249 0.38 5.17 20.76
C VAL A 249 0.14 4.27 21.98
N PRO A 250 -0.84 4.60 22.84
CA PRO A 250 -1.07 3.89 24.11
C PRO A 250 -1.29 2.39 23.97
N GLU A 251 -1.86 1.94 22.86
CA GLU A 251 -2.25 0.56 22.59
C GLU A 251 -1.04 -0.38 22.55
N LEU A 252 0.16 0.12 22.24
CA LEU A 252 1.40 -0.66 22.29
C LEU A 252 1.74 -1.15 23.70
N ALA A 253 1.30 -0.44 24.75
CA ALA A 253 1.51 -0.88 26.14
C ALA A 253 0.64 -2.09 26.51
N HIS A 254 -0.41 -2.37 25.73
CA HIS A 254 -1.37 -3.45 25.99
C HIS A 254 -1.08 -4.72 25.19
N VAL A 255 0.02 -4.78 24.43
CA VAL A 255 0.41 -5.98 23.67
C VAL A 255 0.82 -7.08 24.64
N VAL A 256 0.13 -8.23 24.58
CA VAL A 256 0.39 -9.38 25.47
C VAL A 256 0.74 -10.65 24.71
N VAL A 257 0.43 -10.73 23.41
CA VAL A 257 0.66 -11.89 22.54
C VAL A 257 0.82 -11.42 21.10
N ALA A 258 1.52 -12.20 20.28
CA ALA A 258 1.59 -11.98 18.84
C ALA A 258 1.14 -13.25 18.10
N TYR A 259 0.61 -13.11 16.89
CA TYR A 259 0.16 -14.23 16.07
C TYR A 259 0.75 -14.15 14.67
N ARG A 260 1.30 -15.26 14.17
CA ARG A 260 1.73 -15.37 12.77
C ARG A 260 0.55 -15.76 11.88
N VAL A 261 0.32 -14.96 10.84
CA VAL A 261 -0.71 -15.19 9.83
C VAL A 261 -0.27 -16.34 8.92
N ARG A 262 -1.07 -17.40 8.77
CA ARG A 262 -0.70 -18.59 7.97
C ARG A 262 -1.27 -18.58 6.56
N GLU A 263 -2.50 -18.12 6.40
CA GLU A 263 -3.27 -18.19 5.16
C GLU A 263 -3.68 -16.79 4.68
N ASP A 264 -4.58 -16.69 3.70
CA ASP A 264 -5.17 -15.42 3.24
C ASP A 264 -6.14 -14.81 4.27
N SER A 265 -5.96 -15.16 5.53
CA SER A 265 -6.89 -15.03 6.64
C SER A 265 -7.20 -13.58 7.04
N ALA A 266 -6.33 -12.65 6.71
CA ALA A 266 -6.53 -11.25 7.01
C ALA A 266 -6.47 -10.39 5.75
N VAL A 267 -6.52 -10.96 4.54
CA VAL A 267 -6.35 -10.18 3.30
C VAL A 267 -7.54 -9.25 3.08
N PRO A 268 -7.33 -7.93 2.91
CA PRO A 268 -6.05 -7.27 2.60
C PRO A 268 -5.33 -6.62 3.79
N LEU A 269 -5.88 -6.75 5.00
CA LEU A 269 -5.33 -6.18 6.24
C LEU A 269 -3.96 -6.78 6.61
N ALA A 270 -3.82 -8.12 6.55
CA ALA A 270 -2.56 -8.82 6.73
C ALA A 270 -2.41 -9.99 5.75
N LEU A 271 -1.19 -10.19 5.26
CA LEU A 271 -0.79 -11.24 4.34
C LEU A 271 -0.19 -12.44 5.09
N PRO A 272 -0.15 -13.64 4.49
CA PRO A 272 0.60 -14.77 5.04
C PRO A 272 2.03 -14.39 5.45
N GLY A 273 2.46 -14.86 6.62
CA GLY A 273 3.76 -14.58 7.24
C GLY A 273 3.82 -13.30 8.08
N GLN A 274 2.84 -12.40 7.96
CA GLN A 274 2.79 -11.18 8.76
C GLN A 274 2.37 -11.46 10.20
N ILE A 275 2.60 -10.49 11.09
CA ILE A 275 2.34 -10.65 12.52
C ILE A 275 1.19 -9.76 12.98
N ILE A 276 0.26 -10.32 13.74
CA ILE A 276 -0.82 -9.60 14.39
C ILE A 276 -0.47 -9.42 15.86
N LEU A 277 -0.61 -8.20 16.36
CA LEU A 277 -0.41 -7.86 17.76
C LEU A 277 -1.73 -8.04 18.52
N GLY A 278 -1.75 -8.96 19.48
CA GLY A 278 -2.89 -9.22 20.35
C GLY A 278 -2.77 -8.48 21.67
N GLY A 279 -3.86 -7.84 22.06
CA GLY A 279 -4.01 -7.11 23.31
C GLY A 279 -4.66 -7.92 24.42
N ALA A 280 -5.23 -7.21 25.38
CA ALA A 280 -5.94 -7.80 26.51
C ALA A 280 -7.08 -8.73 26.07
N GLU A 281 -7.35 -9.71 26.93
CA GLU A 281 -8.50 -10.59 26.76
C GLU A 281 -9.79 -9.83 27.00
N LEU A 282 -10.72 -9.97 26.07
CA LEU A 282 -12.04 -9.37 26.14
C LEU A 282 -12.95 -10.28 26.95
N THR A 283 -13.69 -9.68 27.88
CA THR A 283 -14.73 -10.40 28.61
C THR A 283 -15.88 -10.72 27.66
N ILE A 284 -16.17 -12.01 27.50
CA ILE A 284 -17.19 -12.52 26.56
C ILE A 284 -18.58 -11.88 26.80
N GLY A 285 -18.95 -11.68 28.07
CA GLY A 285 -20.21 -11.01 28.45
C GLY A 285 -20.31 -9.53 28.04
N TYR A 286 -19.21 -8.90 27.61
CA TYR A 286 -19.18 -7.50 27.17
C TYR A 286 -18.85 -7.34 25.69
N LEU A 287 -18.93 -8.40 24.87
CA LEU A 287 -18.66 -8.33 23.43
C LEU A 287 -19.54 -7.32 22.68
N ASP A 288 -20.73 -7.00 23.18
CA ASP A 288 -21.57 -5.93 22.61
C ASP A 288 -20.87 -4.57 22.57
N ARG A 289 -19.97 -4.29 23.52
CA ARG A 289 -19.19 -3.04 23.54
C ARG A 289 -18.06 -3.02 22.52
N TRP A 290 -17.74 -4.17 21.96
CA TRP A 290 -16.63 -4.36 21.02
C TRP A 290 -17.14 -4.64 19.60
N GLU A 291 -18.43 -4.42 19.33
CA GLU A 291 -18.97 -4.55 17.97
C GLU A 291 -18.16 -3.70 16.98
N ASN A 292 -17.92 -4.26 15.79
CA ASN A 292 -17.05 -3.74 14.74
C ASN A 292 -15.54 -3.71 15.07
N THR A 293 -15.11 -4.21 16.22
CA THR A 293 -13.70 -4.29 16.59
C THR A 293 -13.05 -5.57 16.06
N LEU A 294 -11.78 -5.48 15.68
CA LEU A 294 -10.97 -6.63 15.27
C LEU A 294 -10.54 -7.45 16.49
N VAL A 295 -10.74 -8.76 16.41
CA VAL A 295 -10.44 -9.70 17.49
C VAL A 295 -9.73 -10.95 16.98
N ALA A 296 -8.77 -11.44 17.76
CA ALA A 296 -8.25 -12.79 17.67
C ALA A 296 -9.06 -13.68 18.60
N VAL A 297 -9.75 -14.67 18.05
CA VAL A 297 -10.66 -15.57 18.74
C VAL A 297 -10.03 -16.95 18.82
N THR A 298 -9.98 -17.56 20.00
CA THR A 298 -9.60 -18.97 20.16
C THR A 298 -10.83 -19.81 20.42
N LEU A 299 -10.97 -20.90 19.66
CA LEU A 299 -12.08 -21.86 19.74
C LEU A 299 -11.76 -23.01 20.70
N ASP A 300 -12.78 -23.82 20.97
CA ASP A 300 -12.71 -25.01 21.83
C ASP A 300 -11.80 -26.12 21.31
N ASP A 301 -11.60 -26.20 19.99
CA ASP A 301 -10.62 -27.07 19.35
C ASP A 301 -9.17 -26.55 19.41
N GLY A 302 -8.95 -25.37 20.01
CA GLY A 302 -7.65 -24.71 20.12
C GLY A 302 -7.27 -23.86 18.91
N THR A 303 -8.07 -23.86 17.83
CA THR A 303 -7.84 -23.04 16.65
C THR A 303 -8.02 -21.57 16.98
N SER A 304 -7.12 -20.71 16.48
CA SER A 304 -7.27 -19.26 16.57
C SER A 304 -7.66 -18.66 15.24
N ILE A 305 -8.71 -17.82 15.23
CA ILE A 305 -9.20 -17.12 14.05
C ILE A 305 -9.21 -15.59 14.21
N LEU A 306 -8.92 -14.86 13.14
CA LEU A 306 -9.06 -13.40 13.11
C LEU A 306 -10.43 -13.00 12.56
N LYS A 307 -11.22 -12.24 13.33
CA LYS A 307 -12.56 -11.79 12.93
C LYS A 307 -12.88 -10.38 13.43
N ARG A 308 -13.94 -9.80 12.87
CA ARG A 308 -14.57 -8.61 13.43
C ARG A 308 -15.78 -9.01 14.26
N VAL A 309 -15.94 -8.44 15.46
CA VAL A 309 -17.09 -8.72 16.30
C VAL A 309 -18.34 -8.16 15.62
N GLY A 310 -19.31 -9.02 15.32
CA GLY A 310 -20.61 -8.62 14.79
C GLY A 310 -21.73 -8.70 15.83
N ALA A 311 -22.95 -8.59 15.33
CA ALA A 311 -24.15 -8.58 16.16
C ALA A 311 -24.44 -9.93 16.83
N ARG A 312 -25.07 -9.86 17.99
CA ARG A 312 -25.67 -11.00 18.68
C ARG A 312 -26.91 -11.47 17.92
N LEU A 313 -27.16 -12.78 17.86
CA LEU A 313 -28.38 -13.29 17.23
C LEU A 313 -29.61 -13.00 18.11
N PRO A 314 -30.78 -12.74 17.50
CA PRO A 314 -31.97 -12.34 18.25
C PRO A 314 -32.65 -13.49 19.01
N GLY A 315 -33.37 -13.14 20.07
CA GLY A 315 -34.29 -14.04 20.78
C GLY A 315 -33.58 -15.20 21.48
N LYS A 316 -34.09 -16.42 21.29
CA LYS A 316 -33.56 -17.64 21.94
C LYS A 316 -32.13 -18.01 21.51
N LEU A 317 -31.63 -17.39 20.45
CA LEU A 317 -30.27 -17.60 19.93
C LEU A 317 -29.27 -16.57 20.45
N ALA A 318 -29.61 -15.77 21.47
CA ALA A 318 -28.71 -14.76 22.02
C ALA A 318 -27.36 -15.31 22.52
N HIS A 319 -27.28 -16.59 22.88
CA HIS A 319 -26.00 -17.23 23.21
C HIS A 319 -25.06 -17.36 22.00
N LEU A 320 -25.54 -17.11 20.78
CA LEU A 320 -24.76 -17.10 19.53
C LEU A 320 -24.45 -15.68 19.06
N ARG A 321 -23.26 -15.49 18.50
CA ARG A 321 -22.83 -14.22 17.90
C ARG A 321 -22.23 -14.45 16.52
N GLN A 322 -22.55 -13.54 15.61
CA GLN A 322 -21.89 -13.48 14.31
C GLN A 322 -20.56 -12.76 14.44
N PHE A 323 -19.51 -13.36 13.89
CA PHE A 323 -18.19 -12.79 13.72
C PHE A 323 -17.94 -12.60 12.23
N GLU A 324 -17.72 -11.36 11.84
CA GLU A 324 -17.63 -10.94 10.45
C GLU A 324 -16.21 -11.14 9.89
N THR A 325 -16.15 -11.25 8.57
CA THR A 325 -14.91 -11.34 7.82
C THR A 325 -14.13 -10.03 7.82
N ILE A 326 -12.79 -10.13 7.79
CA ILE A 326 -11.87 -8.99 7.74
C ILE A 326 -11.33 -8.91 6.31
N GLY A 327 -12.19 -8.45 5.40
CA GLY A 327 -11.84 -8.28 3.99
C GLY A 327 -12.80 -8.98 3.04
N GLY A 328 -12.35 -9.13 1.79
CA GLY A 328 -13.21 -9.61 0.69
C GLY A 328 -13.20 -11.12 0.46
N LEU A 329 -12.25 -11.85 1.05
CA LEU A 329 -12.03 -13.27 0.75
C LEU A 329 -12.55 -14.22 1.86
N GLY A 330 -12.59 -13.78 3.12
CA GLY A 330 -13.01 -14.62 4.24
C GLY A 330 -14.53 -14.75 4.39
N SER A 331 -14.99 -15.79 5.08
CA SER A 331 -16.39 -15.99 5.47
C SER A 331 -16.69 -15.42 6.87
N SER A 332 -17.95 -15.04 7.10
CA SER A 332 -18.45 -14.81 8.47
C SER A 332 -18.70 -16.16 9.14
N ILE A 333 -18.60 -16.22 10.47
CA ILE A 333 -18.87 -17.41 11.27
C ILE A 333 -19.79 -17.07 12.44
N VAL A 334 -20.62 -18.02 12.85
CA VAL A 334 -21.41 -17.92 14.07
C VAL A 334 -20.75 -18.78 15.14
N LEU A 335 -20.51 -18.19 16.31
CA LEU A 335 -19.88 -18.86 17.45
C LEU A 335 -20.81 -18.83 18.66
N ALA A 336 -20.77 -19.90 19.46
CA ALA A 336 -21.39 -19.91 20.78
C ALA A 336 -20.53 -19.13 21.78
N THR A 337 -21.14 -18.23 22.54
CA THR A 337 -20.49 -17.40 23.57
C THR A 337 -20.60 -17.99 24.98
N GLU A 338 -21.36 -19.07 25.12
CA GLU A 338 -21.56 -19.84 26.35
C GLU A 338 -21.50 -21.31 25.99
N ALA A 339 -21.10 -22.18 26.93
CA ALA A 339 -21.11 -23.61 26.72
C ALA A 339 -22.55 -24.08 26.44
N THR A 340 -22.78 -24.67 25.27
CA THR A 340 -24.08 -25.21 24.89
C THR A 340 -24.05 -26.73 24.85
N ASP A 341 -25.11 -27.37 25.34
CA ASP A 341 -25.31 -28.83 25.26
C ASP A 341 -25.57 -29.33 23.81
N ILE A 342 -25.59 -28.42 22.84
CA ILE A 342 -25.69 -28.73 21.40
C ILE A 342 -24.29 -29.11 20.91
N PHE A 343 -23.79 -30.25 21.40
CA PHE A 343 -22.47 -30.77 21.06
C PHE A 343 -22.35 -30.97 19.54
N GLY A 344 -21.36 -30.32 18.93
CA GLY A 344 -20.81 -30.68 17.62
C GLY A 344 -21.30 -29.93 16.38
N VAL A 345 -22.22 -28.96 16.49
CA VAL A 345 -22.72 -28.21 15.32
C VAL A 345 -22.14 -26.79 15.20
N ILE A 346 -21.88 -26.13 16.34
CA ILE A 346 -21.41 -24.73 16.38
C ILE A 346 -20.16 -24.66 17.27
N PRO A 347 -19.03 -24.11 16.79
CA PRO A 347 -17.83 -23.95 17.59
C PRO A 347 -18.04 -22.99 18.76
N THR A 348 -17.42 -23.29 19.90
CA THR A 348 -17.52 -22.46 21.10
C THR A 348 -16.35 -21.49 21.19
N LEU A 349 -16.66 -20.23 21.48
CA LEU A 349 -15.68 -19.20 21.82
C LEU A 349 -15.06 -19.51 23.19
N VAL A 350 -13.75 -19.75 23.24
CA VAL A 350 -13.02 -19.93 24.51
C VAL A 350 -12.43 -18.61 24.99
N THR A 351 -11.70 -17.91 24.11
CA THR A 351 -11.18 -16.57 24.42
C THR A 351 -11.30 -15.65 23.22
N ALA A 352 -11.39 -14.36 23.48
CA ALA A 352 -11.30 -13.31 22.46
C ALA A 352 -10.31 -12.26 22.94
N ARG A 353 -9.40 -11.81 22.08
CA ARG A 353 -8.44 -10.74 22.37
C ARG A 353 -8.59 -9.62 21.36
N GLY A 354 -8.54 -8.38 21.84
CA GLY A 354 -8.53 -7.22 20.96
C GLY A 354 -7.27 -7.22 20.10
N VAL A 355 -7.40 -6.88 18.81
CA VAL A 355 -6.25 -6.73 17.92
C VAL A 355 -5.72 -5.31 18.04
N VAL A 356 -4.45 -5.18 18.44
CA VAL A 356 -3.75 -3.90 18.58
C VAL A 356 -3.23 -3.40 17.24
N GLY A 357 -2.76 -4.30 16.37
CA GLY A 357 -2.15 -3.89 15.12
C GLY A 357 -1.60 -5.05 14.29
N VAL A 358 -0.98 -4.71 13.17
CA VAL A 358 -0.38 -5.64 12.21
C VAL A 358 1.02 -5.16 11.83
N LEU A 359 1.97 -6.08 11.81
CA LEU A 359 3.34 -5.87 11.33
C LEU A 359 3.49 -6.53 9.96
N TYR A 360 3.78 -5.73 8.94
CA TYR A 360 3.82 -6.19 7.54
C TYR A 360 5.15 -6.78 7.11
N ASP A 361 6.23 -6.38 7.80
CA ASP A 361 7.58 -6.85 7.51
C ASP A 361 8.21 -7.33 8.82
N CYS A 362 8.52 -8.62 8.86
CA CYS A 362 9.23 -9.27 9.94
C CYS A 362 10.43 -9.94 9.28
N ALA A 363 11.60 -9.29 9.39
CA ALA A 363 12.86 -9.84 8.93
C ALA A 363 13.29 -11.02 9.79
#